data_AF-A0A645D1X9-F1
#
_entry.id   AF-A0A645D1X9-F1
#
_cell.length_a   1.000
_cell.length_b   1.000
_cell.length_c   1.000
_cell.angle_alpha   90.00
_cell.angle_beta   90.00
_cell.angle_gamma   90.00
#
_symmetry.space_group_name_H-M   'P 1'
#
loop_
_entity.id
_entity.type
_entity.pdbx_description
1 polymer ?
#
loop_
_entity_poly.entity_id
_entity_poly.type
_entity_poly.pdbx_seq_one_letter_code
_entity_poly.pdbx_strand_id
1 'polypeptide(L)' 'MFTVETVSCLGACGLAPVITVNEKVHPAMTPEKVAELLKTLKEVK' A
#
# COMPACT_ATOMS: atom_id res chain seq x y z
N MET A 1 -13.57 -5.30 -4.48
CA MET A 1 -13.85 -4.97 -3.06
C MET A 1 -12.50 -4.76 -2.38
N PHE A 2 -12.36 -3.77 -1.51
CA PHE A 2 -11.08 -3.51 -0.81
C PHE A 2 -11.32 -3.53 0.70
N THR A 3 -10.33 -4.05 1.43
CA THR A 3 -10.28 -4.02 2.89
C THR A 3 -9.11 -3.13 3.29
N VAL A 4 -9.35 -2.19 4.20
CA VAL A 4 -8.31 -1.31 4.73
C VAL A 4 -8.14 -1.65 6.19
N GLU A 5 -6.91 -1.99 6.58
CA GLU A 5 -6.55 -2.33 7.95
C GLU A 5 -5.39 -1.45 8.40
N THR A 6 -5.43 -1.03 9.66
CA THR A 6 -4.34 -0.28 10.28
C THR A 6 -3.46 -1.24 11.07
N VAL A 7 -2.16 -1.18 10.84
CA VAL A 7 -1.17 -2.00 11.55
C VAL A 7 -0.22 -1.08 12.32
N SER A 8 0.17 -1.51 13.51
CA SER A 8 1.06 -0.75 14.39
C SER A 8 2.52 -0.76 13.93
N CYS A 9 2.97 -1.84 13.29
CA CYS A 9 4.33 -1.96 12.77
C CYS A 9 4.39 -2.88 11.55
N LEU A 10 5.13 -2.45 10.52
CA LEU A 10 5.47 -3.26 9.34
C LEU A 10 6.96 -3.62 9.29
N GLY A 11 7.74 -3.23 10.30
CA GLY A 11 9.19 -3.47 10.35
C GLY A 11 10.00 -2.68 9.30
N ALA A 12 9.38 -1.78 8.54
CA ALA A 12 10.00 -1.02 7.46
C ALA A 12 10.12 0.48 7.79
N CYS A 13 10.44 0.81 9.04
CA CYS A 13 10.53 2.20 9.54
C CYS A 13 11.52 3.06 8.74
N GLY A 14 12.61 2.49 8.25
CA GLY A 14 13.60 3.19 7.41
C GLY A 14 13.11 3.55 6.00
N LEU A 15 11.97 3.00 5.58
CA LEU A 15 11.35 3.24 4.27
C LEU A 15 9.93 3.82 4.42
N ALA A 16 9.59 4.33 5.61
CA ALA A 16 8.33 4.99 5.86
C ALA A 16 8.15 6.18 4.90
N PRO A 17 6.94 6.45 4.40
CA PRO A 17 5.67 5.74 4.58
C PRO A 17 5.61 4.44 3.77
N VAL A 18 5.12 3.36 4.37
CA VAL A 18 5.04 2.02 3.74
C VAL A 18 3.63 1.46 3.86
N ILE A 19 3.15 0.81 2.79
CA ILE A 19 1.89 0.07 2.79
C ILE A 19 2.11 -1.34 2.27
N THR A 20 1.26 -2.27 2.68
CA THR A 20 1.32 -3.66 2.22
C THR A 20 0.01 -3.98 1.51
N VAL A 21 0.10 -4.49 0.29
CA VAL A 21 -1.07 -4.87 -0.50
C VAL A 21 -0.84 -6.25 -1.09
N ASN A 22 -1.76 -7.19 -0.84
CA ASN A 22 -1.61 -8.59 -1.27
C ASN A 22 -0.23 -9.15 -0.90
N GLU A 23 0.20 -8.93 0.36
CA GLU A 23 1.49 -9.36 0.92
C GLU A 23 2.73 -8.73 0.26
N LYS A 24 2.56 -7.78 -0.67
CA LYS A 24 3.65 -7.00 -1.26
C LYS A 24 3.87 -5.69 -0.52
N VAL A 25 5.12 -5.44 -0.15
CA VAL A 25 5.53 -4.22 0.54
C VAL A 25 5.81 -3.12 -0.49
N HIS A 26 5.15 -1.98 -0.33
CA HIS A 26 5.33 -0.78 -1.15
C HIS A 26 5.95 0.34 -0.29
N PRO A 27 7.27 0.56 -0.38
CA PRO A 27 7.96 1.63 0.35
C PRO A 27 7.79 3.01 -0.32
N ALA A 28 8.11 4.08 0.42
CA ALA A 28 8.11 5.47 -0.05
C ALA A 28 6.79 5.87 -0.75
N MET A 29 5.67 5.54 -0.09
CA MET A 29 4.34 5.74 -0.63
C MET A 29 3.84 7.16 -0.40
N THR A 30 3.25 7.75 -1.44
CA THR A 30 2.61 9.08 -1.40
C THR A 30 1.12 8.94 -1.74
N PRO A 31 0.26 9.90 -1.36
CA PRO A 31 -1.17 9.84 -1.68
C PRO A 31 -1.45 9.64 -3.17
N GLU A 32 -0.64 10.24 -4.04
CA GLU A 32 -0.73 10.11 -5.51
C GLU A 32 -0.43 8.67 -5.95
N LYS A 33 0.67 8.08 -5.46
CA LYS A 33 1.02 6.68 -5.76
C LYS A 33 -0.02 5.70 -5.25
N VAL A 34 -0.66 5.99 -4.09
CA VAL A 34 -1.74 5.14 -3.58
C VAL A 34 -2.94 5.18 -4.53
N ALA A 35 -3.31 6.38 -5.01
CA ALA A 35 -4.40 6.52 -5.96
C ALA A 35 -4.12 5.79 -7.28
N GLU A 36 -2.89 5.83 -7.79
CA GLU A 36 -2.47 5.05 -8.97
C GLU A 36 -2.51 3.54 -8.68
N LEU A 37 -1.95 3.09 -7.55
CA LEU A 37 -1.96 1.68 -7.16
C LEU A 37 -3.38 1.13 -7.08
N LEU A 38 -4.31 1.89 -6.49
CA LEU A 38 -5.71 1.51 -6.38
C LEU A 38 -6.42 1.42 -7.74
N LYS A 39 -6.02 2.22 -8.73
CA LYS A 39 -6.53 2.09 -10.12
C LYS A 39 -6.06 0.79 -10.74
N THR A 40 -4.76 0.52 -10.68
CA THR A 40 -4.16 -0.72 -11.22
C THR A 40 -4.81 -1.96 -10.60
N LEU A 41 -5.04 -1.95 -9.28
CA LEU A 41 -5.68 -3.07 -8.57
C LEU A 41 -7.17 -3.26 -8.92
N LYS A 42 -7.87 -2.22 -9.38
CA LYS A 42 -9.26 -2.34 -9.86
C LYS A 42 -9.36 -2.93 -11.27
N GLU A 43 -8.31 -2.81 -12.08
CA GLU A 43 -8.28 -3.29 -13.47
C GLU A 43 -7.87 -4.77 -13.59
N VAL A 44 -7.24 -5.33 -12.56
CA VAL A 44 -7.04 -6.78 -12.44
C VAL A 44 -8.39 -7.41 -12.13
N LYS A 45 -9.07 -7.85 -13.18
CA LYS A 45 -10.40 -8.47 -13.15
C LYS A 45 -10.32 -9.95 -12.79
#